data_AF-A0A8H4LL07-F1
#
_entry.id   AF-A0A8H4LL07-F1
#
_cell.length_a   1.000
_cell.length_b   1.000
_cell.length_c   1.000
_cell.angle_alpha   90.00
_cell.angle_beta   90.00
_cell.angle_gamma   90.00
#
_symmetry.space_group_name_H-M   'P 1'
#
loop_
_entity.id
_entity.type
_entity.pdbx_description
1 polymer ?
#
loop_
_entity_poly.entity_id
_entity_poly.type
_entity_poly.pdbx_seq_one_letter_code
_entity_poly.pdbx_strand_id
1 'polypeptide(L)'
;MTALLNRPESFQKEVTDKTKVHSVDEYPVAVKVKSSRHMPSGVGWALMEVSLKSPNSSRLWLSIFTILSHRLRGKDSTVIHEHCIPTKILSLTSLDPETYPISIQQLQSESSTLNGKVSAIKPWLQECRSHPDHIACRPAPFAPRRLISVGLDGNPIRIVEEHAPLDKTEYATLSYCWGGSLQLRTTKETLAQFSNKIPWDLLPKTFADAISMAQELEIPYIWIDALCIVQDDERDWQEQASQMGDIFAGSQLTITASQSINSSQGCFCPEANGHQDGELLSCIHEDHPNDPGLQVRYYTNDIRSHTLNYNIISERGWTLQEQLLSPRLVSCMQAEVHWQCRGHYQTEGGLGFEPEEILQVESYVRTPSLHPSLLGNDLWCRATWRLIAENYSRRKFTYERDRVPAIAGITGYFASLMDDTPILGLWKRSIAIDLAWLALEPAESSAVPGLPSWSWFNCPDVAYDLWHGGTSTGAWSQQQDARLKFLSCDIEWQSTRYTSPIRKAELQIQGPVREILIRSSEEGNAHNPAYVQVFDEELEYDEGGIRWRCCAQFDAGERVGASTYLCLLLLSSTTKSTPPTINELFLIIDPVQVLGDLKYKRIGLGRIHGTSPTFDPEKAMEICLD
;
A
#
# COMPACT_ATOMS: atom_id res chain seq x y z
N MET A 1 -35.93 -50.93 14.75
CA MET A 1 -36.87 -51.40 13.70
C MET A 1 -36.44 -50.74 12.40
N THR A 2 -35.57 -51.42 11.65
CA THR A 2 -35.89 -52.09 10.34
C THR A 2 -35.53 -51.10 9.21
N ALA A 3 -34.37 -51.21 8.53
CA ALA A 3 -34.11 -52.02 7.31
C ALA A 3 -35.09 -51.66 6.16
N LEU A 4 -34.78 -51.57 4.86
CA LEU A 4 -33.65 -51.85 3.97
C LEU A 4 -34.14 -51.40 2.55
N LEU A 5 -33.20 -51.13 1.61
CA LEU A 5 -33.28 -51.38 0.15
C LEU A 5 -34.28 -50.63 -0.77
N ASN A 6 -33.75 -49.87 -1.75
CA ASN A 6 -33.68 -50.26 -3.19
C ASN A 6 -33.31 -49.09 -4.13
N ARG A 7 -32.44 -49.38 -5.12
CA ARG A 7 -32.21 -48.66 -6.39
C ARG A 7 -33.07 -49.33 -7.49
N PRO A 8 -33.04 -48.90 -8.78
CA PRO A 8 -33.22 -47.58 -9.40
C PRO A 8 -34.26 -47.65 -10.56
N GLU A 9 -34.61 -46.54 -11.24
CA GLU A 9 -34.75 -46.48 -12.72
C GLU A 9 -35.12 -45.08 -13.26
N SER A 10 -34.69 -44.87 -14.50
CA SER A 10 -34.71 -43.70 -15.39
C SER A 10 -35.98 -42.86 -15.48
N PHE A 11 -35.84 -41.53 -15.65
CA PHE A 11 -36.73 -40.73 -16.51
C PHE A 11 -36.04 -39.45 -17.01
N GLN A 12 -35.90 -39.33 -18.33
CA GLN A 12 -35.67 -38.07 -19.03
C GLN A 12 -36.86 -37.13 -18.79
N LYS A 13 -36.61 -35.82 -18.58
CA LYS A 13 -37.62 -34.79 -18.83
C LYS A 13 -37.01 -33.48 -19.28
N GLU A 14 -37.53 -33.02 -20.42
CA GLU A 14 -37.34 -31.70 -21.02
C GLU A 14 -37.53 -30.57 -20.00
N VAL A 15 -36.63 -29.58 -20.03
CA VAL A 15 -36.85 -28.30 -19.35
C VAL A 15 -37.17 -27.26 -20.41
N THR A 16 -38.38 -26.72 -20.26
CA THR A 16 -38.98 -25.68 -21.08
C THR A 16 -38.42 -24.31 -20.75
N ASP A 17 -38.19 -23.54 -21.80
CA ASP A 17 -37.73 -22.15 -21.81
C ASP A 17 -38.76 -21.23 -21.11
N LYS A 18 -38.34 -20.51 -20.07
CA LYS A 18 -39.14 -19.44 -19.45
C LYS A 18 -38.24 -18.26 -19.06
N THR A 19 -38.14 -17.31 -19.99
CA THR A 19 -37.60 -15.97 -19.76
C THR A 19 -38.60 -15.13 -18.95
N LYS A 20 -38.19 -14.57 -17.80
CA LYS A 20 -38.94 -13.52 -17.10
C LYS A 20 -38.24 -12.18 -17.28
N VAL A 21 -38.98 -11.18 -17.74
CA VAL A 21 -38.54 -9.79 -17.93
C VAL A 21 -39.06 -8.99 -16.74
N HIS A 22 -38.18 -8.28 -16.02
CA HIS A 22 -38.56 -7.26 -15.06
C HIS A 22 -38.10 -5.89 -15.59
N SER A 23 -39.02 -4.94 -15.64
CA SER A 23 -38.78 -3.55 -16.06
C SER A 23 -38.29 -2.72 -14.88
N VAL A 24 -37.08 -2.19 -14.99
CA VAL A 24 -36.63 -0.98 -14.29
C VAL A 24 -36.36 0.04 -15.41
N ASP A 25 -36.79 1.29 -15.23
CA ASP A 25 -36.87 2.34 -16.26
C ASP A 25 -35.50 2.89 -16.69
N GLU A 26 -34.56 2.03 -17.07
CA GLU A 26 -33.38 2.36 -17.89
C GLU A 26 -32.72 1.03 -18.36
N TYR A 27 -32.88 0.72 -19.66
CA TYR A 27 -32.30 -0.41 -20.43
C TYR A 27 -32.61 -1.88 -19.99
N PRO A 28 -33.42 -2.64 -20.76
CA PRO A 28 -33.55 -4.08 -20.53
C PRO A 28 -32.27 -4.87 -20.89
N VAL A 29 -31.73 -5.63 -19.93
CA VAL A 29 -30.54 -6.49 -20.10
C VAL A 29 -30.91 -7.98 -20.08
N ALA A 30 -30.35 -8.78 -20.99
CA ALA A 30 -30.51 -10.24 -21.01
C ALA A 30 -29.15 -10.95 -21.04
N VAL A 31 -28.91 -11.92 -20.15
CA VAL A 31 -27.63 -12.64 -20.02
C VAL A 31 -27.79 -14.10 -20.44
N LYS A 32 -26.82 -14.62 -21.20
CA LYS A 32 -26.75 -16.01 -21.65
C LYS A 32 -25.37 -16.60 -21.36
N VAL A 33 -25.28 -17.66 -20.56
CA VAL A 33 -24.01 -18.37 -20.31
C VAL A 33 -23.75 -19.33 -21.47
N LYS A 34 -22.62 -19.16 -22.16
CA LYS A 34 -22.28 -19.96 -23.37
C LYS A 34 -21.50 -21.23 -23.05
N SER A 35 -20.62 -21.21 -22.05
CA SER A 35 -19.86 -22.40 -21.63
C SER A 35 -19.28 -22.24 -20.22
N SER A 36 -19.02 -23.35 -19.54
CA SER A 36 -18.27 -23.38 -18.28
C SER A 36 -17.39 -24.63 -18.22
N ARG A 37 -16.26 -24.55 -17.52
CA ARG A 37 -15.37 -25.71 -17.30
C ARG A 37 -14.73 -25.63 -15.93
N HIS A 38 -14.64 -26.79 -15.28
CA HIS A 38 -14.00 -26.95 -13.99
C HIS A 38 -12.61 -27.57 -14.19
N MET A 39 -11.59 -26.97 -13.58
CA MET A 39 -10.25 -27.55 -13.56
C MET A 39 -10.02 -28.38 -12.28
N PRO A 40 -9.14 -29.40 -12.31
CA PRO A 40 -8.80 -30.20 -11.14
C PRO A 40 -8.23 -29.40 -9.96
N SER A 41 -7.73 -28.18 -10.22
CA SER A 41 -7.18 -27.24 -9.24
C SER A 41 -8.24 -26.56 -8.37
N GLY A 42 -9.54 -26.75 -8.64
CA GLY A 42 -10.63 -26.07 -7.95
C GLY A 42 -10.92 -24.66 -8.48
N VAL A 43 -10.29 -24.27 -9.59
CA VAL A 43 -10.58 -23.03 -10.32
C VAL A 43 -11.62 -23.34 -11.40
N GLY A 44 -12.72 -22.60 -11.40
CA GLY A 44 -13.77 -22.67 -12.42
C GLY A 44 -13.72 -21.45 -13.33
N TRP A 45 -14.06 -21.63 -14.60
CA TRP A 45 -14.31 -20.50 -15.50
C TRP A 45 -15.66 -20.64 -16.19
N ALA A 46 -16.30 -19.49 -16.45
CA ALA A 46 -17.55 -19.39 -17.19
C ALA A 46 -17.44 -18.30 -18.25
N LEU A 47 -17.88 -18.60 -19.47
CA LEU A 47 -18.04 -17.65 -20.56
C LEU A 47 -19.47 -17.12 -20.54
N MET A 48 -19.62 -15.81 -20.27
CA MET A 48 -20.93 -15.14 -20.18
C MET A 48 -21.10 -14.17 -21.35
N GLU A 49 -22.26 -14.24 -21.98
CA GLU A 49 -22.67 -13.33 -23.05
C GLU A 49 -23.80 -12.44 -22.50
N VAL A 50 -23.53 -11.15 -22.34
CA VAL A 50 -24.48 -10.14 -21.86
C VAL A 50 -25.03 -9.39 -23.06
N SER A 51 -26.35 -9.26 -23.16
CA SER A 51 -27.00 -8.48 -24.21
C SER A 51 -27.73 -7.27 -23.63
N LEU A 52 -27.36 -6.09 -24.10
CA LEU A 52 -27.99 -4.82 -23.73
C LEU A 52 -28.96 -4.43 -24.86
N LYS A 53 -30.19 -4.06 -24.50
CA LYS A 53 -31.20 -3.66 -25.49
C LYS A 53 -31.54 -2.18 -25.29
N SER A 54 -31.11 -1.34 -26.24
CA SER A 54 -31.52 0.07 -26.32
C SER A 54 -32.98 0.17 -26.78
N PRO A 55 -33.77 1.16 -26.30
CA PRO A 55 -35.14 1.38 -26.76
C PRO A 55 -35.26 1.67 -28.26
N ASN A 56 -34.20 2.17 -28.92
CA ASN A 56 -34.28 2.76 -30.26
C ASN A 56 -33.36 2.17 -31.33
N SER A 57 -32.86 0.94 -31.18
CA SER A 57 -32.46 -0.02 -32.23
C SER A 57 -31.28 -0.90 -31.79
N SER A 58 -31.22 -2.07 -32.43
CA SER A 58 -30.20 -3.13 -32.39
C SER A 58 -29.82 -3.75 -31.02
N ARG A 59 -29.52 -5.06 -31.03
CA ARG A 59 -29.12 -5.82 -29.83
C ARG A 59 -27.60 -5.78 -29.73
N LEU A 60 -27.08 -5.15 -28.67
CA LEU A 60 -25.67 -5.16 -28.34
C LEU A 60 -25.31 -6.48 -27.65
N TRP A 61 -24.25 -7.16 -28.10
CA TRP A 61 -23.73 -8.39 -27.49
C TRP A 61 -22.35 -8.12 -26.89
N LEU A 62 -22.23 -8.13 -25.57
CA LEU A 62 -20.97 -8.12 -24.83
C LEU A 62 -20.60 -9.55 -24.42
N SER A 63 -19.36 -9.96 -24.69
CA SER A 63 -18.81 -11.20 -24.12
C SER A 63 -17.89 -10.81 -22.96
N ILE A 64 -18.26 -11.17 -21.74
CA ILE A 64 -17.47 -10.89 -20.54
C ILE A 64 -16.76 -12.19 -20.13
N PHE A 65 -15.45 -12.11 -19.95
CA PHE A 65 -14.63 -13.18 -19.40
C PHE A 65 -14.47 -12.96 -17.89
N THR A 66 -14.89 -13.91 -17.07
CA THR A 66 -14.70 -13.84 -15.62
C THR A 66 -14.06 -15.12 -15.10
N ILE A 67 -12.94 -14.99 -14.38
CA ILE A 67 -12.28 -16.08 -13.66
C ILE A 67 -12.96 -16.18 -12.28
N LEU A 68 -13.54 -17.33 -11.96
CA LEU A 68 -14.08 -17.58 -10.62
C LEU A 68 -13.00 -18.29 -9.80
N SER A 69 -12.29 -17.55 -8.95
CA SER A 69 -11.37 -18.16 -7.97
C SER A 69 -11.95 -18.05 -6.55
N HIS A 70 -12.47 -19.15 -6.01
CA HIS A 70 -12.49 -19.32 -4.56
C HIS A 70 -12.34 -20.78 -4.13
N ARG A 71 -11.29 -21.04 -3.35
CA ARG A 71 -11.04 -22.26 -2.60
C ARG A 71 -11.84 -22.18 -1.30
N LEU A 72 -12.76 -23.12 -1.05
CA LEU A 72 -13.35 -23.31 0.28
C LEU A 72 -12.89 -24.67 0.82
N ARG A 73 -12.06 -24.64 1.88
CA ARG A 73 -11.73 -25.82 2.69
C ARG A 73 -12.74 -25.90 3.84
N GLY A 74 -13.56 -26.94 3.85
CA GLY A 74 -14.38 -27.35 4.98
C GLY A 74 -14.57 -28.86 4.95
N LYS A 75 -14.17 -29.53 6.04
CA LYS A 75 -14.29 -30.97 6.24
C LYS A 75 -15.76 -31.33 6.39
N ASP A 76 -16.38 -31.80 5.32
CA ASP A 76 -17.42 -32.82 5.37
C ASP A 76 -17.49 -33.48 3.99
N SER A 77 -17.28 -34.79 3.98
CA SER A 77 -17.38 -35.62 2.78
C SER A 77 -18.85 -35.77 2.39
N THR A 78 -19.40 -34.80 1.69
CA THR A 78 -20.68 -34.92 0.99
C THR A 78 -20.45 -34.79 -0.51
N VAL A 79 -20.70 -35.90 -1.18
CA VAL A 79 -20.77 -36.04 -2.64
C VAL A 79 -21.62 -34.91 -3.21
N ILE A 80 -21.00 -34.04 -4.01
CA ILE A 80 -21.69 -32.94 -4.70
C ILE A 80 -22.55 -33.55 -5.80
N HIS A 81 -23.82 -33.77 -5.51
CA HIS A 81 -24.85 -33.83 -6.54
C HIS A 81 -25.00 -32.42 -7.14
N GLU A 82 -25.14 -32.37 -8.47
CA GLU A 82 -25.25 -31.18 -9.35
C GLU A 82 -26.45 -30.23 -9.05
N HIS A 83 -26.89 -30.08 -7.80
CA HIS A 83 -28.09 -29.33 -7.41
C HIS A 83 -27.83 -28.25 -6.34
N CYS A 84 -26.59 -27.81 -6.15
CA CYS A 84 -26.26 -26.64 -5.31
C CYS A 84 -25.15 -25.79 -5.94
N ILE A 85 -25.40 -25.29 -7.16
CA ILE A 85 -24.98 -23.92 -7.46
C ILE A 85 -26.12 -23.06 -6.90
N PRO A 86 -25.88 -22.17 -5.93
CA PRO A 86 -26.89 -21.18 -5.59
C PRO A 86 -27.17 -20.38 -6.85
N THR A 87 -28.31 -20.67 -7.44
CA THR A 87 -28.96 -19.93 -8.51
C THR A 87 -29.30 -18.53 -8.00
N LYS A 88 -28.28 -17.68 -7.86
CA LYS A 88 -28.38 -16.29 -7.42
C LYS A 88 -27.46 -15.35 -8.20
N ILE A 89 -27.21 -15.67 -9.46
CA ILE A 89 -26.86 -14.69 -10.50
C ILE A 89 -28.05 -14.69 -11.47
N LEU A 90 -29.20 -14.21 -10.97
CA LEU A 90 -30.44 -14.04 -11.72
C LEU A 90 -31.08 -12.71 -11.35
N SER A 91 -30.35 -11.63 -11.61
CA SER A 91 -30.74 -10.56 -12.52
C SER A 91 -29.62 -9.53 -12.47
N LEU A 92 -29.42 -8.78 -13.56
CA LEU A 92 -28.69 -7.50 -13.49
C LEU A 92 -29.53 -6.41 -12.75
N THR A 93 -30.51 -6.85 -11.96
CA THR A 93 -31.22 -6.10 -10.90
C THR A 93 -31.11 -6.81 -9.53
N SER A 94 -30.30 -7.87 -9.39
CA SER A 94 -30.07 -8.64 -8.15
C SER A 94 -28.61 -9.07 -7.97
N LEU A 95 -27.68 -8.58 -8.78
CA LEU A 95 -26.33 -8.37 -8.27
C LEU A 95 -26.51 -7.32 -7.17
N ASP A 96 -26.18 -7.71 -5.95
CA ASP A 96 -26.07 -6.74 -4.87
C ASP A 96 -25.08 -5.67 -5.34
N PRO A 97 -25.51 -4.40 -5.51
CA PRO A 97 -24.62 -3.32 -5.92
C PRO A 97 -23.39 -3.20 -5.02
N GLU A 98 -23.48 -3.73 -3.78
CA GLU A 98 -22.39 -3.77 -2.80
C GLU A 98 -21.28 -4.79 -3.13
N THR A 99 -21.49 -5.76 -4.04
CA THR A 99 -20.48 -6.83 -4.25
C THR A 99 -19.66 -6.70 -5.52
N TYR A 100 -20.17 -6.07 -6.59
CA TYR A 100 -19.44 -5.89 -7.86
C TYR A 100 -19.96 -4.67 -8.65
N PRO A 101 -19.33 -3.48 -8.53
CA PRO A 101 -19.76 -2.32 -9.30
C PRO A 101 -19.33 -2.47 -10.76
N ILE A 102 -20.29 -2.73 -11.64
CA ILE A 102 -20.13 -2.56 -13.09
C ILE A 102 -20.67 -1.17 -13.42
N SER A 103 -19.80 -0.18 -13.56
CA SER A 103 -20.19 1.12 -14.14
C SER A 103 -20.37 0.94 -15.63
N ILE A 104 -21.58 1.20 -16.11
CA ILE A 104 -21.85 1.49 -17.51
C ILE A 104 -22.28 2.96 -17.54
N GLN A 105 -21.32 3.88 -17.57
CA GLN A 105 -21.60 5.27 -17.91
C GLN A 105 -21.09 5.58 -19.31
N GLN A 106 -21.96 6.25 -20.08
CA GLN A 106 -21.64 6.73 -21.41
C GLN A 106 -20.61 7.86 -21.27
N LEU A 107 -19.32 7.51 -21.43
CA LEU A 107 -18.28 8.52 -21.61
C LEU A 107 -18.60 9.27 -22.90
N GLN A 108 -19.03 10.53 -22.76
CA GLN A 108 -19.07 11.42 -23.91
C GLN A 108 -17.64 11.59 -24.41
N SER A 109 -17.42 11.33 -25.70
CA SER A 109 -16.12 11.24 -26.37
C SER A 109 -15.29 12.54 -26.37
N GLU A 110 -15.68 13.55 -25.58
CA GLU A 110 -14.99 14.83 -25.43
C GLU A 110 -13.99 14.86 -24.25
N SER A 111 -13.86 13.79 -23.45
CA SER A 111 -13.17 13.81 -22.14
C SER A 111 -11.63 13.66 -22.15
N SER A 112 -10.94 13.96 -23.27
CA SER A 112 -9.47 13.96 -23.29
C SER A 112 -8.82 15.32 -22.98
N THR A 113 -9.62 16.39 -22.87
CA THR A 113 -9.09 17.73 -22.56
C THR A 113 -8.93 17.93 -21.05
N LEU A 114 -7.95 18.75 -20.66
CA LEU A 114 -7.73 19.16 -19.26
C LEU A 114 -9.04 19.68 -18.62
N ASN A 115 -9.82 20.45 -19.38
CA ASN A 115 -11.09 21.02 -18.92
C ASN A 115 -12.14 19.93 -18.62
N GLY A 116 -12.17 18.85 -19.42
CA GLY A 116 -13.02 17.69 -19.16
C GLY A 116 -12.64 17.01 -17.83
N LYS A 117 -11.33 16.81 -17.61
CA LYS A 117 -10.81 16.25 -16.35
C LYS A 117 -11.14 17.13 -15.14
N VAL A 118 -10.95 18.44 -15.24
CA VAL A 118 -11.27 19.40 -14.16
C VAL A 118 -12.78 19.45 -13.87
N SER A 119 -13.62 19.31 -14.90
CA SER A 119 -15.08 19.29 -14.74
C SER A 119 -15.56 18.12 -13.87
N ALA A 120 -14.85 16.98 -13.89
CA ALA A 120 -15.11 15.86 -12.98
C ALA A 120 -14.63 16.16 -11.54
N ILE A 121 -13.47 16.79 -11.37
CA ILE A 121 -12.87 17.06 -10.06
C ILE A 121 -13.63 18.12 -9.25
N LYS A 122 -14.08 19.19 -9.93
CA LYS A 122 -14.71 20.36 -9.29
C LYS A 122 -15.89 19.99 -8.36
N PRO A 123 -16.88 19.17 -8.75
CA PRO A 123 -17.96 18.77 -7.86
C PRO A 123 -17.47 17.96 -6.65
N TRP A 124 -16.54 17.02 -6.83
CA TRP A 124 -15.99 16.22 -5.73
C TRP A 124 -15.26 17.07 -4.69
N LEU A 125 -14.51 18.08 -5.14
CA LEU A 125 -13.85 19.04 -4.25
C LEU A 125 -14.87 19.87 -3.47
N GLN A 126 -15.93 20.35 -4.11
CA GLN A 126 -16.99 21.15 -3.47
C GLN A 126 -17.78 20.34 -2.43
N GLU A 127 -18.13 19.10 -2.77
CA GLU A 127 -18.78 18.16 -1.85
C GLU A 127 -17.89 17.94 -0.62
N CYS A 128 -16.61 17.61 -0.84
CA CYS A 128 -15.65 17.35 0.23
C CYS A 128 -15.32 18.58 1.09
N ARG A 129 -15.56 19.81 0.60
CA ARG A 129 -15.39 21.06 1.36
C ARG A 129 -16.62 21.38 2.21
N SER A 130 -17.81 21.04 1.74
CA SER A 130 -19.08 21.49 2.31
C SER A 130 -19.76 20.44 3.20
N HIS A 131 -19.51 19.16 2.95
CA HIS A 131 -20.25 18.07 3.59
C HIS A 131 -19.77 17.77 5.03
N PRO A 132 -20.67 17.65 6.01
CA PRO A 132 -20.31 17.40 7.42
C PRO A 132 -19.46 16.14 7.65
N ASP A 133 -19.70 15.08 6.87
CA ASP A 133 -18.99 13.79 7.01
C ASP A 133 -17.53 13.85 6.52
N HIS A 134 -17.13 14.95 5.88
CA HIS A 134 -15.78 15.18 5.40
C HIS A 134 -14.91 16.00 6.36
N ILE A 135 -15.22 16.01 7.67
CA ILE A 135 -14.41 16.72 8.67
C ILE A 135 -12.96 16.22 8.69
N ALA A 136 -12.75 14.91 8.48
CA ALA A 136 -11.43 14.31 8.38
C ALA A 136 -10.67 14.74 7.11
N CYS A 137 -11.36 15.19 6.07
CA CYS A 137 -10.74 15.69 4.84
C CYS A 137 -10.33 17.16 4.95
N ARG A 138 -10.55 17.82 6.10
CA ARG A 138 -10.10 19.20 6.29
C ARG A 138 -8.57 19.25 6.28
N PRO A 139 -7.97 20.16 5.50
CA PRO A 139 -6.52 20.35 5.54
C PRO A 139 -6.04 20.76 6.93
N ALA A 140 -4.84 20.32 7.29
CA ALA A 140 -4.17 20.79 8.49
C ALA A 140 -3.93 22.31 8.39
N PRO A 141 -3.92 23.05 9.52
CA PRO A 141 -3.66 24.49 9.52
C PRO A 141 -2.17 24.78 9.32
N PHE A 142 -1.66 24.48 8.13
CA PHE A 142 -0.25 24.60 7.76
C PHE A 142 -0.10 25.16 6.35
N ALA A 143 0.86 26.08 6.18
CA ALA A 143 1.28 26.59 4.88
C ALA A 143 2.81 26.58 4.79
N PRO A 144 3.37 26.10 3.66
CA PRO A 144 4.81 26.13 3.44
C PRO A 144 5.32 27.56 3.35
N ARG A 145 6.61 27.73 3.66
CA ARG A 145 7.31 29.01 3.50
C ARG A 145 7.18 29.60 2.10
N ARG A 146 7.15 28.76 1.06
CA ARG A 146 7.08 29.18 -0.35
C ARG A 146 5.94 28.49 -1.06
N LEU A 147 5.20 29.26 -1.84
CA LEU A 147 4.16 28.79 -2.73
C LEU A 147 4.33 29.42 -4.12
N ILE A 148 3.77 28.78 -5.15
CA ILE A 148 3.66 29.37 -6.47
C ILE A 148 2.27 29.96 -6.60
N SER A 149 2.17 31.28 -6.78
CA SER A 149 0.92 31.91 -7.20
C SER A 149 0.61 31.48 -8.63
N VAL A 150 -0.60 30.99 -8.88
CA VAL A 150 -1.01 30.52 -10.20
C VAL A 150 -1.57 31.63 -11.09
N GLY A 151 -1.53 32.89 -10.65
CA GLY A 151 -1.93 34.06 -11.44
C GLY A 151 -3.42 34.41 -11.42
N LEU A 152 -4.21 33.84 -10.48
CA LEU A 152 -5.62 34.25 -10.27
C LEU A 152 -5.75 35.71 -9.79
N ASP A 153 -4.66 36.30 -9.30
CA ASP A 153 -4.56 37.70 -8.90
C ASP A 153 -4.25 38.65 -10.06
N GLY A 154 -4.20 38.15 -11.31
CA GLY A 154 -3.89 38.92 -12.51
C GLY A 154 -2.40 39.18 -12.73
N ASN A 155 -1.53 38.67 -11.84
CA ASN A 155 -0.08 38.75 -11.99
C ASN A 155 0.47 37.49 -12.68
N PRO A 156 1.71 37.52 -13.21
CA PRO A 156 2.38 36.32 -13.69
C PRO A 156 2.54 35.26 -12.59
N ILE A 157 2.62 34.00 -13.01
CA ILE A 157 2.99 32.90 -12.11
C ILE A 157 4.36 33.17 -11.48
N ARG A 158 4.48 33.00 -10.17
CA ARG A 158 5.68 33.38 -9.39
C ARG A 158 5.72 32.73 -8.02
N ILE A 159 6.91 32.67 -7.43
CA ILE A 159 7.10 32.24 -6.05
C ILE A 159 6.70 33.38 -5.10
N VAL A 160 5.95 33.06 -4.05
CA VAL A 160 5.58 33.96 -2.96
C VAL A 160 6.03 33.38 -1.62
N GLU A 161 6.64 34.20 -0.78
CA GLU A 161 6.98 33.88 0.62
C GLU A 161 6.01 34.52 1.64
N GLU A 162 5.36 35.62 1.24
CA GLU A 162 4.36 36.30 2.05
C GLU A 162 2.97 35.98 1.49
N HIS A 163 2.33 34.97 2.07
CA HIS A 163 0.95 34.60 1.76
C HIS A 163 -0.01 35.10 2.85
N ALA A 164 -1.31 34.92 2.62
CA ALA A 164 -2.36 35.26 3.57
C ALA A 164 -2.16 34.52 4.92
N PRO A 165 -2.88 34.91 5.99
CA PRO A 165 -2.94 34.11 7.21
C PRO A 165 -3.18 32.61 6.93
N LEU A 166 -2.65 31.72 7.79
CA LEU A 166 -2.71 30.27 7.63
C LEU A 166 -4.12 29.74 7.35
N ASP A 167 -5.13 30.31 8.00
CA ASP A 167 -6.56 29.95 7.85
C ASP A 167 -7.15 30.33 6.48
N LYS A 168 -6.44 31.13 5.68
CA LYS A 168 -6.88 31.65 4.38
C LYS A 168 -5.99 31.23 3.22
N THR A 169 -4.92 30.50 3.49
CA THR A 169 -3.98 30.09 2.45
C THR A 169 -4.40 28.75 1.87
N GLU A 170 -5.12 28.80 0.76
CA GLU A 170 -5.49 27.60 0.00
C GLU A 170 -4.45 27.29 -1.07
N TYR A 171 -3.90 26.07 -1.06
CA TYR A 171 -2.93 25.63 -2.05
C TYR A 171 -3.14 24.17 -2.43
N ALA A 172 -2.72 23.81 -3.64
CA ALA A 172 -2.57 22.43 -4.08
C ALA A 172 -1.10 22.00 -3.96
N THR A 173 -0.85 20.71 -4.03
CA THR A 173 0.50 20.10 -4.07
C THR A 173 0.62 19.21 -5.29
N LEU A 174 1.83 19.07 -5.83
CA LEU A 174 2.11 18.17 -6.96
C LEU A 174 3.03 17.03 -6.52
N SER A 175 2.57 15.80 -6.71
CA SER A 175 3.37 14.58 -6.61
C SER A 175 3.71 14.06 -8.01
N TYR A 176 5.01 13.90 -8.30
CA TYR A 176 5.47 13.55 -9.65
C TYR A 176 6.88 12.94 -9.65
N CYS A 177 7.25 12.33 -10.77
CA CYS A 177 8.62 11.87 -11.01
C CYS A 177 9.45 12.99 -11.64
N TRP A 178 10.58 13.33 -11.02
CA TRP A 178 11.51 14.32 -11.61
C TRP A 178 12.13 13.83 -12.94
N GLY A 179 12.41 12.52 -13.04
CA GLY A 179 13.20 11.95 -14.13
C GLY A 179 14.71 12.20 -13.97
N GLY A 180 15.48 11.88 -15.01
CA GLY A 180 16.95 11.92 -14.97
C GLY A 180 17.59 13.32 -15.06
N SER A 181 16.86 14.33 -15.54
CA SER A 181 17.36 15.72 -15.59
C SER A 181 16.22 16.72 -15.54
N LEU A 182 16.00 17.34 -14.39
CA LEU A 182 15.04 18.44 -14.25
C LEU A 182 15.72 19.78 -14.60
N GLN A 183 15.28 20.43 -15.68
CA GLN A 183 15.91 21.65 -16.16
C GLN A 183 15.45 22.92 -15.42
N LEU A 184 14.19 22.97 -14.97
CA LEU A 184 13.64 24.12 -14.26
C LEU A 184 13.51 23.82 -12.76
N ARG A 185 14.38 24.45 -11.96
CA ARG A 185 14.39 24.35 -10.50
C ARG A 185 14.88 25.65 -9.87
N THR A 186 14.49 25.89 -8.62
CA THR A 186 14.92 27.06 -7.86
C THR A 186 16.31 26.83 -7.26
N THR A 187 17.20 27.78 -7.48
CA THR A 187 18.51 27.89 -6.84
C THR A 187 18.64 29.26 -6.18
N LYS A 188 19.69 29.48 -5.41
CA LYS A 188 19.98 30.79 -4.81
C LYS A 188 20.01 31.91 -5.85
N GLU A 189 20.49 31.61 -7.05
CA GLU A 189 20.61 32.56 -8.15
C GLU A 189 19.26 32.84 -8.83
N THR A 190 18.40 31.83 -8.96
CA THR A 190 17.11 31.96 -9.69
C THR A 190 15.94 32.38 -8.80
N LEU A 191 16.06 32.25 -7.47
CA LEU A 191 14.99 32.57 -6.52
C LEU A 191 14.41 33.97 -6.74
N ALA A 192 15.26 35.00 -6.78
CA ALA A 192 14.81 36.38 -6.98
C ALA A 192 14.10 36.60 -8.32
N GLN A 193 14.54 35.89 -9.38
CA GLN A 193 13.87 35.93 -10.68
C GLN A 193 12.49 35.26 -10.61
N PHE A 194 12.40 34.06 -10.02
CA PHE A 194 11.15 33.32 -9.90
C PHE A 194 10.15 33.94 -8.93
N SER A 195 10.59 34.73 -7.96
CA SER A 195 9.70 35.58 -7.15
C SER A 195 9.03 36.69 -7.95
N ASN A 196 9.62 37.13 -9.05
CA ASN A 196 9.01 38.10 -9.96
C ASN A 196 8.14 37.41 -11.02
N LYS A 197 8.69 36.40 -11.69
CA LYS A 197 8.01 35.63 -12.74
C LYS A 197 8.72 34.30 -13.01
N ILE A 198 7.95 33.22 -13.04
CA ILE A 198 8.38 31.94 -13.60
C ILE A 198 8.03 31.94 -15.10
N PRO A 199 9.00 31.74 -16.00
CA PRO A 199 8.71 31.70 -17.44
C PRO A 199 7.87 30.47 -17.80
N TRP A 200 6.65 30.69 -18.30
CA TRP A 200 5.71 29.63 -18.68
C TRP A 200 6.30 28.66 -19.71
N ASP A 201 6.98 29.18 -20.73
CA ASP A 201 7.54 28.39 -21.83
C ASP A 201 8.68 27.44 -21.40
N LEU A 202 9.21 27.62 -20.18
CA LEU A 202 10.23 26.76 -19.61
C LEU A 202 9.66 25.71 -18.64
N LEU A 203 8.35 25.76 -18.35
CA LEU A 203 7.72 24.77 -17.49
C LEU A 203 7.73 23.39 -18.15
N PRO A 204 8.22 22.36 -17.46
CA PRO A 204 7.95 20.98 -17.84
C PRO A 204 6.43 20.77 -17.97
N LYS A 205 6.01 19.92 -18.90
CA LYS A 205 4.60 19.69 -19.19
C LYS A 205 3.79 19.31 -17.95
N THR A 206 4.35 18.49 -17.06
CA THR A 206 3.68 18.10 -15.80
C THR A 206 3.43 19.30 -14.89
N PHE A 207 4.32 20.29 -14.87
CA PHE A 207 4.13 21.50 -14.06
C PHE A 207 3.08 22.40 -14.68
N ALA A 208 3.11 22.56 -16.00
CA ALA A 208 2.11 23.33 -16.73
C ALA A 208 0.71 22.73 -16.54
N ASP A 209 0.55 21.42 -16.74
CA ASP A 209 -0.73 20.72 -16.55
C ASP A 209 -1.24 20.88 -15.10
N ALA A 210 -0.37 20.75 -14.09
CA ALA A 210 -0.74 20.92 -12.68
C ALA A 210 -1.13 22.36 -12.31
N ILE A 211 -0.37 23.36 -12.79
CA ILE A 211 -0.70 24.78 -12.59
C ILE A 211 -2.03 25.11 -13.25
N SER A 212 -2.26 24.63 -14.48
CA SER A 212 -3.54 24.83 -15.17
C SER A 212 -4.71 24.16 -14.47
N MET A 213 -4.54 22.94 -13.92
CA MET A 213 -5.58 22.33 -13.07
C MET A 213 -5.89 23.18 -11.84
N ALA A 214 -4.87 23.69 -11.14
CA ALA A 214 -5.07 24.56 -9.99
C ALA A 214 -5.80 25.87 -10.36
N GLN A 215 -5.47 26.47 -11.50
CA GLN A 215 -6.17 27.66 -12.03
C GLN A 215 -7.67 27.38 -12.26
N GLU A 216 -8.00 26.31 -12.98
CA GLU A 216 -9.38 25.95 -13.32
C GLU A 216 -10.21 25.49 -12.11
N LEU A 217 -9.54 24.93 -11.09
CA LEU A 217 -10.12 24.60 -9.78
C LEU A 217 -10.22 25.81 -8.84
N GLU A 218 -9.79 27.00 -9.28
CA GLU A 218 -9.80 28.25 -8.51
C GLU A 218 -8.97 28.16 -7.21
N ILE A 219 -7.89 27.36 -7.21
CA ILE A 219 -6.95 27.26 -6.11
C ILE A 219 -5.80 28.25 -6.36
N PRO A 220 -5.60 29.28 -5.51
CA PRO A 220 -4.72 30.41 -5.83
C PRO A 220 -3.23 30.08 -5.82
N TYR A 221 -2.85 28.99 -5.16
CA TYR A 221 -1.46 28.60 -4.98
C TYR A 221 -1.23 27.11 -5.26
N ILE A 222 -0.02 26.77 -5.69
CA ILE A 222 0.45 25.39 -5.79
C ILE A 222 1.86 25.27 -5.22
N TRP A 223 2.14 24.15 -4.57
CA TRP A 223 3.47 23.79 -4.11
C TRP A 223 4.07 22.70 -5.00
N ILE A 224 5.27 22.97 -5.53
CA ILE A 224 6.05 22.05 -6.35
C ILE A 224 7.46 22.06 -5.78
N ASP A 225 7.92 20.92 -5.25
CA ASP A 225 9.20 20.77 -4.54
C ASP A 225 10.40 21.42 -5.26
N ALA A 226 10.55 21.19 -6.57
CA ALA A 226 11.63 21.70 -7.39
C ALA A 226 11.68 23.23 -7.48
N LEU A 227 10.53 23.89 -7.27
CA LEU A 227 10.39 25.34 -7.36
C LEU A 227 10.26 25.99 -5.98
N CYS A 228 9.64 25.33 -5.01
CA CYS A 228 9.44 25.87 -3.66
C CYS A 228 10.62 25.61 -2.72
N ILE A 229 11.51 24.66 -3.03
CA ILE A 229 12.74 24.38 -2.27
C ILE A 229 13.95 24.89 -3.05
N VAL A 230 14.86 25.57 -2.36
CA VAL A 230 16.13 26.03 -2.95
C VAL A 230 17.10 24.85 -3.04
N GLN A 231 17.27 24.31 -4.24
CA GLN A 231 17.89 22.99 -4.47
C GLN A 231 19.41 22.94 -4.22
N ASP A 232 20.06 24.10 -4.18
CA ASP A 232 21.49 24.27 -3.86
C ASP A 232 21.70 24.85 -2.45
N ASP A 233 20.69 24.79 -1.58
CA ASP A 233 20.79 25.14 -0.16
C ASP A 233 20.40 23.96 0.74
N GLU A 234 21.41 23.32 1.33
CA GLU A 234 21.22 22.19 2.24
C GLU A 234 20.38 22.56 3.48
N ARG A 235 20.47 23.80 3.99
CA ARG A 235 19.67 24.22 5.15
C ARG A 235 18.20 24.37 4.77
N ASP A 236 17.95 25.00 3.62
CA ASP A 236 16.60 25.13 3.09
C ASP A 236 15.99 23.75 2.82
N TRP A 237 16.76 22.85 2.21
CA TRP A 237 16.34 21.46 1.99
C TRP A 237 16.01 20.76 3.30
N GLN A 238 16.87 20.83 4.32
CA GLN A 238 16.61 20.18 5.62
C GLN A 238 15.36 20.71 6.32
N GLU A 239 15.13 22.03 6.25
CA GLU A 239 13.93 22.67 6.79
C GLU A 239 12.67 22.22 6.04
N GLN A 240 12.66 22.33 4.71
CA GLN A 240 11.50 21.96 3.89
C GLN A 240 11.22 20.44 3.94
N ALA A 241 12.27 19.61 3.91
CA ALA A 241 12.15 18.15 4.03
C ALA A 241 11.49 17.74 5.35
N SER A 242 11.83 18.44 6.45
CA SER A 242 11.24 18.16 7.77
C SER A 242 9.75 18.49 7.87
N GLN A 243 9.28 19.39 7.00
CA GLN A 243 7.90 19.88 6.93
C GLN A 243 7.09 19.22 5.82
N MET A 244 7.69 18.39 4.97
CA MET A 244 7.00 17.80 3.81
C MET A 244 5.67 17.16 4.19
N GLY A 245 5.62 16.38 5.26
CA GLY A 245 4.35 15.80 5.71
C GLY A 245 3.27 16.84 6.01
N ASP A 246 3.63 17.95 6.65
CA ASP A 246 2.72 19.05 6.98
C ASP A 246 2.30 19.86 5.73
N ILE A 247 3.21 20.01 4.76
CA ILE A 247 2.93 20.65 3.46
C ILE A 247 1.82 19.89 2.72
N PHE A 248 1.96 18.56 2.61
CA PHE A 248 0.94 17.75 1.94
C PHE A 248 -0.35 17.67 2.78
N ALA A 249 -0.26 17.60 4.11
CA ALA A 249 -1.42 17.60 5.00
C ALA A 249 -2.21 18.93 5.00
N GLY A 250 -1.55 20.07 4.77
CA GLY A 250 -2.17 21.39 4.69
C GLY A 250 -2.72 21.75 3.30
N SER A 251 -2.46 20.92 2.29
CA SER A 251 -2.97 21.14 0.93
C SER A 251 -4.48 20.90 0.83
N GLN A 252 -5.14 21.62 -0.08
CA GLN A 252 -6.55 21.39 -0.43
C GLN A 252 -6.73 20.03 -1.12
N LEU A 253 -5.78 19.70 -2.00
CA LEU A 253 -5.63 18.43 -2.70
C LEU A 253 -4.20 18.29 -3.20
N THR A 254 -3.80 17.04 -3.40
CA THR A 254 -2.56 16.70 -4.11
C THR A 254 -2.89 16.15 -5.49
N ILE A 255 -2.32 16.76 -6.51
CA ILE A 255 -2.35 16.27 -7.90
C ILE A 255 -1.21 15.26 -8.03
N THR A 256 -1.50 14.03 -8.48
CA THR A 256 -0.49 13.01 -8.69
C THR A 256 -0.39 12.67 -10.17
N ALA A 257 0.80 12.85 -10.77
CA ALA A 257 1.09 12.46 -12.15
C ALA A 257 1.38 10.95 -12.23
N SER A 258 0.40 10.12 -11.88
CA SER A 258 0.54 8.72 -11.45
C SER A 258 1.27 7.80 -12.44
N GLN A 259 1.16 8.08 -13.74
CA GLN A 259 1.77 7.26 -14.81
C GLN A 259 2.83 8.01 -15.63
N SER A 260 3.31 9.14 -15.12
CA SER A 260 4.36 9.95 -15.73
C SER A 260 5.74 9.53 -15.18
N ILE A 261 6.60 8.98 -16.03
CA ILE A 261 7.96 8.56 -15.63
C ILE A 261 8.91 9.75 -15.39
N ASN A 262 8.57 10.94 -15.90
CA ASN A 262 9.32 12.18 -15.69
C ASN A 262 8.46 13.43 -15.94
N SER A 263 8.93 14.60 -15.51
CA SER A 263 8.17 15.86 -15.56
C SER A 263 7.86 16.39 -16.96
N SER A 264 8.43 15.82 -18.02
CA SER A 264 8.23 16.28 -19.40
C SER A 264 7.00 15.68 -20.09
N GLN A 265 6.45 14.58 -19.58
CA GLN A 265 5.37 13.85 -20.26
C GLN A 265 3.97 14.46 -20.00
N GLY A 266 3.80 15.20 -18.89
CA GLY A 266 2.52 15.76 -18.47
C GLY A 266 1.82 14.92 -17.40
N CYS A 267 0.68 15.44 -16.93
CA CYS A 267 -0.19 14.72 -16.00
C CYS A 267 -1.03 13.66 -16.72
N PHE A 268 -1.39 13.92 -17.99
CA PHE A 268 -2.22 13.03 -18.83
C PHE A 268 -1.42 12.58 -20.05
N CYS A 269 -0.48 11.66 -19.83
CA CYS A 269 0.38 11.16 -20.89
C CYS A 269 -0.46 10.39 -21.94
N PRO A 270 -0.29 10.66 -23.25
CA PRO A 270 -0.99 9.92 -24.29
C PRO A 270 -0.69 8.41 -24.22
N GLU A 271 -1.64 7.61 -24.70
CA GLU A 271 -1.57 6.15 -24.73
C GLU A 271 -0.28 5.66 -25.43
N ALA A 272 0.64 5.05 -24.66
CA ALA A 272 1.68 4.22 -25.25
C ALA A 272 1.05 2.84 -25.50
N ASN A 273 1.06 2.38 -26.75
CA ASN A 273 0.47 1.11 -27.18
C ASN A 273 0.80 -0.05 -26.20
N GLY A 274 -0.21 -0.53 -25.46
CA GLY A 274 -0.08 -1.63 -24.51
C GLY A 274 -0.56 -1.26 -23.11
N HIS A 275 -1.81 -1.60 -22.81
CA HIS A 275 -2.43 -1.34 -21.51
C HIS A 275 -1.71 -2.06 -20.37
N GLN A 276 -1.39 -1.34 -19.29
CA GLN A 276 -1.24 -1.93 -17.96
C GLN A 276 -2.51 -1.71 -17.09
N ASP A 277 -3.32 -0.69 -17.42
CA ASP A 277 -4.62 -0.39 -16.79
C ASP A 277 -5.77 -0.74 -17.74
N GLY A 278 -6.19 -2.01 -17.73
CA GLY A 278 -7.39 -2.48 -18.43
C GLY A 278 -7.23 -2.53 -19.95
N GLU A 279 -7.31 -3.72 -20.54
CA GLU A 279 -7.31 -3.86 -22.00
C GLU A 279 -8.56 -3.19 -22.60
N LEU A 280 -8.38 -2.18 -23.45
CA LEU A 280 -9.44 -1.68 -24.32
C LEU A 280 -9.76 -2.76 -25.35
N LEU A 281 -10.84 -3.51 -25.14
CA LEU A 281 -11.28 -4.53 -26.08
C LEU A 281 -12.78 -4.37 -26.36
N SER A 282 -13.08 -3.36 -27.19
CA SER A 282 -14.08 -3.39 -28.28
C SER A 282 -14.73 -2.02 -28.48
N CYS A 283 -14.57 -1.45 -29.67
CA CYS A 283 -15.49 -0.44 -30.21
C CYS A 283 -16.60 -1.19 -30.94
N ILE A 284 -17.80 -1.21 -30.37
CA ILE A 284 -18.96 -1.81 -31.05
C ILE A 284 -19.54 -0.73 -31.96
N HIS A 285 -19.19 -0.80 -33.24
CA HIS A 285 -19.90 -0.03 -34.27
C HIS A 285 -21.23 -0.73 -34.57
N GLU A 286 -22.34 -0.01 -34.50
CA GLU A 286 -23.53 -0.46 -35.22
C GLU A 286 -23.27 -0.31 -36.73
N ASP A 287 -23.93 -1.13 -37.56
CA ASP A 287 -23.81 -1.17 -39.04
C ASP A 287 -24.28 0.14 -39.74
N HIS A 288 -24.30 1.28 -39.04
CA HIS A 288 -24.66 2.59 -39.57
C HIS A 288 -23.44 3.53 -39.65
N PRO A 289 -23.17 4.16 -40.82
CA PRO A 289 -21.98 5.00 -41.03
C PRO A 289 -21.83 6.23 -40.12
N ASN A 290 -22.83 6.56 -39.31
CA ASN A 290 -22.91 7.80 -38.51
C ASN A 290 -23.21 7.55 -37.02
N ASP A 291 -23.20 6.31 -36.54
CA ASP A 291 -23.48 6.03 -35.12
C ASP A 291 -22.17 6.03 -34.31
N PRO A 292 -22.02 6.88 -33.27
CA PRO A 292 -20.87 6.82 -32.39
C PRO A 292 -20.88 5.49 -31.64
N GLY A 293 -20.11 4.51 -32.13
CA GLY A 293 -20.05 3.17 -31.55
C GLY A 293 -19.80 3.17 -30.03
N LEU A 294 -20.36 2.18 -29.33
CA LEU A 294 -20.17 2.01 -27.90
C LEU A 294 -18.71 1.57 -27.63
N GLN A 295 -17.98 2.36 -26.86
CA GLN A 295 -16.68 1.97 -26.33
C GLN A 295 -16.85 1.44 -24.91
N VAL A 296 -16.36 0.22 -24.65
CA VAL A 296 -16.35 -0.37 -23.30
C VAL A 296 -14.91 -0.60 -22.87
N ARG A 297 -14.57 -0.13 -21.68
CA ARG A 297 -13.31 -0.42 -20.99
C ARG A 297 -13.60 -1.36 -19.82
N TYR A 298 -12.87 -2.47 -19.73
CA TYR A 298 -12.92 -3.37 -18.57
C TYR A 298 -11.55 -3.46 -17.91
N TYR A 299 -11.55 -3.62 -16.58
CA TYR A 299 -10.34 -3.77 -15.78
C TYR A 299 -10.18 -5.23 -15.37
N THR A 300 -8.97 -5.78 -15.48
CA THR A 300 -8.70 -7.20 -15.14
C THR A 300 -8.58 -7.44 -13.63
N ASN A 301 -8.44 -6.36 -12.86
CA ASN A 301 -8.37 -6.35 -11.39
C ASN A 301 -9.26 -5.23 -10.83
N ASP A 302 -9.35 -5.14 -9.50
CA ASP A 302 -9.99 -4.02 -8.82
C ASP A 302 -9.33 -2.69 -9.23
N ILE A 303 -10.11 -1.77 -9.79
CA ILE A 303 -9.66 -0.46 -10.28
C ILE A 303 -8.94 0.36 -9.20
N ARG A 304 -9.28 0.17 -7.92
CA ARG A 304 -8.62 0.84 -6.79
C ARG A 304 -7.20 0.29 -6.56
N SER A 305 -6.96 -0.98 -6.89
CA SER A 305 -5.60 -1.52 -6.83
C SER A 305 -4.68 -0.87 -7.85
N HIS A 306 -5.21 -0.34 -8.96
CA HIS A 306 -4.40 0.32 -9.99
C HIS A 306 -3.83 1.66 -9.51
N THR A 307 -4.64 2.46 -8.81
CA THR A 307 -4.19 3.71 -8.18
C THR A 307 -3.31 3.48 -6.96
N LEU A 308 -3.43 2.35 -6.26
CA LEU A 308 -2.66 2.12 -5.03
C LEU A 308 -1.35 1.36 -5.29
N ASN A 309 -1.37 0.32 -6.13
CA ASN A 309 -0.23 -0.59 -6.35
C ASN A 309 0.42 -0.51 -7.73
N TYR A 310 -0.31 -0.14 -8.78
CA TYR A 310 0.16 -0.24 -10.16
C TYR A 310 0.39 1.13 -10.78
N ASN A 311 1.00 2.04 -10.01
CA ASN A 311 1.41 3.34 -10.53
C ASN A 311 2.89 3.62 -10.20
N ILE A 312 3.55 4.39 -11.07
CA ILE A 312 4.99 4.65 -11.00
C ILE A 312 5.35 5.50 -9.77
N ILE A 313 4.44 6.39 -9.36
CA ILE A 313 4.61 7.24 -8.18
C ILE A 313 4.70 6.38 -6.91
N SER A 314 3.86 5.34 -6.76
CA SER A 314 3.83 4.45 -5.59
C SER A 314 5.12 3.62 -5.42
N GLU A 315 5.99 3.55 -6.43
CA GLU A 315 7.30 2.92 -6.29
C GLU A 315 8.34 3.81 -5.61
N ARG A 316 8.10 5.12 -5.46
CA ARG A 316 9.09 6.07 -4.93
C ARG A 316 8.95 6.26 -3.43
N GLY A 317 10.06 6.43 -2.71
CA GLY A 317 10.05 6.60 -1.25
C GLY A 317 9.25 7.80 -0.76
N TRP A 318 9.60 9.00 -1.24
CA TRP A 318 8.97 10.27 -0.84
C TRP A 318 7.45 10.29 -1.03
N THR A 319 6.97 9.64 -2.07
CA THR A 319 5.56 9.73 -2.47
C THR A 319 4.62 9.03 -1.49
N LEU A 320 5.12 8.16 -0.60
CA LEU A 320 4.26 7.52 0.40
C LEU A 320 3.66 8.56 1.35
N GLN A 321 4.47 9.47 1.88
CA GLN A 321 3.95 10.52 2.76
C GLN A 321 3.12 11.55 2.00
N GLU A 322 3.47 11.82 0.73
CA GLU A 322 2.70 12.69 -0.16
C GLU A 322 1.28 12.13 -0.36
N GLN A 323 1.17 10.82 -0.56
CA GLN A 323 -0.11 10.13 -0.72
C GLN A 323 -0.89 10.05 0.61
N LEU A 324 -0.27 9.52 1.67
CA LEU A 324 -0.97 9.22 2.92
C LEU A 324 -1.42 10.45 3.69
N LEU A 325 -0.59 11.49 3.75
CA LEU A 325 -0.88 12.65 4.60
C LEU A 325 -1.80 13.67 3.90
N SER A 326 -1.90 13.60 2.57
CA SER A 326 -2.82 14.44 1.81
C SER A 326 -4.28 14.20 2.21
N PRO A 327 -5.09 15.25 2.42
CA PRO A 327 -6.52 15.06 2.70
C PRO A 327 -7.29 14.51 1.50
N ARG A 328 -6.80 14.80 0.28
CA ARG A 328 -7.42 14.44 -1.01
C ARG A 328 -6.33 14.22 -2.05
N LEU A 329 -6.50 13.20 -2.89
CA LEU A 329 -5.65 12.84 -4.01
C LEU A 329 -6.44 12.90 -5.31
N VAL A 330 -5.87 13.58 -6.30
CA VAL A 330 -6.31 13.59 -7.69
C VAL A 330 -5.28 12.80 -8.49
N SER A 331 -5.57 11.53 -8.74
CA SER A 331 -4.72 10.66 -9.53
C SER A 331 -4.98 10.84 -11.02
N CYS A 332 -4.03 11.49 -11.69
CA CYS A 332 -4.01 11.60 -13.14
C CYS A 332 -3.50 10.28 -13.73
N MET A 333 -4.43 9.38 -14.04
CA MET A 333 -4.15 8.16 -14.79
C MET A 333 -4.20 8.48 -16.29
N GLN A 334 -3.67 7.58 -17.12
CA GLN A 334 -3.61 7.68 -18.57
C GLN A 334 -5.02 7.68 -19.18
N ALA A 335 -5.89 6.87 -18.61
CA ALA A 335 -7.26 6.64 -19.06
C ALA A 335 -8.25 7.71 -18.56
N GLU A 336 -8.14 8.08 -17.29
CA GLU A 336 -9.12 8.90 -16.58
C GLU A 336 -8.55 9.50 -15.28
N VAL A 337 -9.28 10.43 -14.66
CA VAL A 337 -8.94 10.92 -13.31
C VAL A 337 -9.63 10.09 -12.24
N HIS A 338 -8.86 9.76 -11.20
CA HIS A 338 -9.38 9.14 -9.99
C HIS A 338 -9.26 10.12 -8.83
N TRP A 339 -10.30 10.17 -8.01
CA TRP A 339 -10.39 10.94 -6.79
C TRP A 339 -10.36 10.01 -5.60
N GLN A 340 -9.52 10.33 -4.62
CA GLN A 340 -9.52 9.66 -3.34
C GLN A 340 -9.47 10.72 -2.24
N CYS A 341 -10.46 10.72 -1.36
CA CYS A 341 -10.40 11.47 -0.11
C CYS A 341 -10.50 10.50 1.06
N ARG A 342 -10.55 11.01 2.30
CA ARG A 342 -10.70 10.14 3.48
C ARG A 342 -12.09 9.51 3.64
N GLY A 343 -13.04 9.78 2.75
CA GLY A 343 -14.39 9.21 2.82
C GLY A 343 -14.86 8.50 1.56
N HIS A 344 -14.31 8.83 0.39
CA HIS A 344 -14.82 8.30 -0.88
C HIS A 344 -13.69 8.14 -1.88
N TYR A 345 -13.88 7.18 -2.77
CA TYR A 345 -13.11 7.00 -3.98
C TYR A 345 -14.03 7.10 -5.18
N GLN A 346 -13.68 7.93 -6.16
CA GLN A 346 -14.49 8.15 -7.35
C GLN A 346 -13.60 8.15 -8.60
N THR A 347 -14.18 7.78 -9.73
CA THR A 347 -13.52 7.82 -11.04
C THR A 347 -14.32 8.68 -12.00
N GLU A 348 -13.65 9.26 -12.98
CA GLU A 348 -14.31 10.03 -14.05
C GLU A 348 -15.33 9.19 -14.81
N GLY A 349 -15.10 7.88 -14.96
CA GLY A 349 -16.02 6.90 -15.52
C GLY A 349 -17.20 6.54 -14.61
N GLY A 350 -17.38 7.23 -13.48
CA GLY A 350 -18.58 7.14 -12.64
C GLY A 350 -18.61 5.99 -11.64
N LEU A 351 -17.51 5.25 -11.46
CA LEU A 351 -17.40 4.32 -10.33
C LEU A 351 -17.17 5.12 -9.05
N GLY A 352 -17.95 4.81 -8.02
CA GLY A 352 -17.81 5.33 -6.66
C GLY A 352 -17.70 4.17 -5.67
N PHE A 353 -16.92 4.36 -4.60
CA PHE A 353 -16.76 3.39 -3.53
C PHE A 353 -16.78 4.11 -2.18
N GLU A 354 -17.44 3.47 -1.22
CA GLU A 354 -17.58 3.92 0.16
C GLU A 354 -16.31 3.58 0.98
N PRO A 355 -16.10 4.21 2.15
CA PRO A 355 -14.89 4.00 2.94
C PRO A 355 -14.65 2.52 3.26
N GLU A 356 -15.69 1.78 3.66
CA GLU A 356 -15.58 0.38 4.05
C GLU A 356 -15.05 -0.50 2.91
N GLU A 357 -15.45 -0.21 1.68
CA GLU A 357 -15.00 -0.95 0.51
C GLU A 357 -13.54 -0.63 0.19
N ILE A 358 -13.12 0.63 0.35
CA ILE A 358 -11.73 1.08 0.17
C ILE A 358 -10.82 0.37 1.19
N LEU A 359 -11.25 0.33 2.46
CA LEU A 359 -10.52 -0.31 3.54
C LEU A 359 -10.32 -1.82 3.33
N GLN A 360 -11.30 -2.50 2.73
CA GLN A 360 -11.19 -3.92 2.39
C GLN A 360 -10.06 -4.14 1.40
N VAL A 361 -9.98 -3.38 0.31
CA VAL A 361 -8.90 -3.52 -0.68
C VAL A 361 -7.55 -3.15 -0.08
N GLU A 362 -7.47 -2.02 0.63
CA GLU A 362 -6.26 -1.54 1.30
C GLU A 362 -5.62 -2.60 2.23
N SER A 363 -6.46 -3.41 2.90
CA SER A 363 -6.02 -4.53 3.72
C SER A 363 -5.38 -5.68 2.92
N TYR A 364 -5.81 -5.92 1.67
CA TYR A 364 -5.23 -6.92 0.77
C TYR A 364 -4.00 -6.38 0.02
N VAL A 365 -3.98 -5.10 -0.31
CA VAL A 365 -2.91 -4.49 -1.11
C VAL A 365 -1.73 -3.97 -0.30
N ARG A 366 -1.75 -4.11 1.04
CA ARG A 366 -0.74 -3.54 1.96
C ARG A 366 -0.51 -2.04 1.73
N THR A 367 -1.53 -1.33 1.23
CA THR A 367 -1.51 0.13 1.14
C THR A 367 -2.22 0.67 2.37
N PRO A 368 -1.52 1.41 3.24
CA PRO A 368 -2.06 1.79 4.54
C PRO A 368 -3.10 2.89 4.43
N SER A 369 -4.23 2.73 5.11
CA SER A 369 -5.26 3.77 5.23
C SER A 369 -5.01 4.63 6.45
N LEU A 370 -5.18 5.96 6.34
CA LEU A 370 -5.30 6.85 7.50
C LEU A 370 -6.75 7.12 7.89
N HIS A 371 -7.68 6.25 7.51
CA HIS A 371 -9.10 6.43 7.83
C HIS A 371 -9.34 6.51 9.36
N PRO A 372 -10.06 7.53 9.86
CA PRO A 372 -10.29 7.72 11.28
C PRO A 372 -10.92 6.51 12.00
N SER A 373 -11.80 5.76 11.32
CA SER A 373 -12.46 4.58 11.91
C SER A 373 -11.48 3.46 12.26
N LEU A 374 -10.35 3.34 11.54
CA LEU A 374 -9.30 2.37 11.84
C LEU A 374 -8.35 2.89 12.91
N LEU A 375 -8.07 4.19 12.89
CA LEU A 375 -7.06 4.82 13.72
C LEU A 375 -7.55 5.24 15.13
N GLY A 376 -8.80 4.93 15.48
CA GLY A 376 -9.33 5.15 16.83
C GLY A 376 -8.81 4.16 17.89
N ASN A 377 -7.97 3.20 17.52
CA ASN A 377 -7.51 2.12 18.39
C ASN A 377 -6.00 1.87 18.21
N ASP A 378 -5.25 1.95 19.31
CA ASP A 378 -3.78 1.77 19.37
C ASP A 378 -3.29 0.47 18.72
N LEU A 379 -4.02 -0.65 18.86
CA LEU A 379 -3.66 -1.93 18.22
C LEU A 379 -3.69 -1.81 16.69
N TRP A 380 -4.70 -1.15 16.15
CA TRP A 380 -4.84 -0.93 14.71
C TRP A 380 -3.79 0.07 14.22
N CYS A 381 -3.53 1.16 14.95
CA CYS A 381 -2.46 2.10 14.60
C CYS A 381 -1.10 1.41 14.47
N ARG A 382 -0.76 0.53 15.42
CA ARG A 382 0.50 -0.23 15.38
C ARG A 382 0.54 -1.27 14.27
N ALA A 383 -0.61 -1.91 13.95
CA ALA A 383 -0.70 -2.82 12.81
C ALA A 383 -0.52 -2.06 11.49
N THR A 384 -1.18 -0.91 11.33
CA THR A 384 -1.05 -0.04 10.17
C THR A 384 0.38 0.48 10.00
N TRP A 385 1.06 0.86 11.09
CA TRP A 385 2.49 1.24 11.03
C TRP A 385 3.36 0.14 10.44
N ARG A 386 3.12 -1.12 10.80
CA ARG A 386 3.89 -2.25 10.26
C ARG A 386 3.62 -2.44 8.77
N LEU A 387 2.36 -2.30 8.33
CA LEU A 387 2.02 -2.28 6.90
C LEU A 387 2.70 -1.12 6.16
N ILE A 388 2.78 0.06 6.77
CA ILE A 388 3.54 1.21 6.26
C ILE A 388 5.01 0.83 6.10
N ALA A 389 5.64 0.25 7.11
CA ALA A 389 7.03 -0.15 7.08
C ALA A 389 7.31 -1.18 5.96
N GLU A 390 6.46 -2.19 5.82
CA GLU A 390 6.54 -3.17 4.73
C GLU A 390 6.43 -2.50 3.35
N ASN A 391 5.41 -1.67 3.14
CA ASN A 391 5.21 -0.94 1.89
C ASN A 391 6.40 -0.04 1.57
N TYR A 392 6.85 0.73 2.56
CA TYR A 392 7.90 1.73 2.41
C TYR A 392 9.27 1.11 2.14
N SER A 393 9.60 -0.01 2.80
CA SER A 393 10.88 -0.70 2.62
C SER A 393 11.12 -1.24 1.20
N ARG A 394 10.05 -1.43 0.41
CA ARG A 394 10.09 -1.86 -1.00
C ARG A 394 10.24 -0.69 -1.97
N ARG A 395 10.06 0.54 -1.51
CA ARG A 395 10.09 1.73 -2.37
C ARG A 395 11.54 2.08 -2.72
N LYS A 396 11.69 2.63 -3.91
CA LYS A 396 12.97 3.01 -4.54
C LYS A 396 13.36 4.43 -4.14
N PHE A 397 14.64 4.62 -3.90
CA PHE A 397 15.26 5.92 -3.61
C PHE A 397 16.32 6.24 -4.66
N THR A 398 16.33 7.48 -5.15
CA THR A 398 17.46 7.96 -5.97
C THR A 398 18.71 8.15 -5.10
N TYR A 399 18.52 8.59 -3.86
CA TYR A 399 19.57 8.74 -2.86
C TYR A 399 19.14 8.04 -1.57
N GLU A 400 19.91 7.04 -1.12
CA GLU A 400 19.56 6.26 0.08
C GLU A 400 19.49 7.12 1.36
N ARG A 401 20.19 8.26 1.40
CA ARG A 401 20.11 9.22 2.51
C ARG A 401 18.70 9.79 2.73
N ASP A 402 17.85 9.74 1.71
CA ASP A 402 16.47 10.26 1.77
C ASP A 402 15.52 9.28 2.50
N ARG A 403 15.97 8.06 2.79
CA ARG A 403 15.13 6.98 3.34
C ARG A 403 14.53 7.30 4.72
N VAL A 404 15.22 8.04 5.58
CA VAL A 404 14.65 8.49 6.86
C VAL A 404 13.82 9.78 6.71
N PRO A 405 14.31 10.82 6.01
CA PRO A 405 13.53 12.02 5.75
C PRO A 405 12.15 11.76 5.12
N ALA A 406 12.07 10.83 4.16
CA ALA A 406 10.88 10.59 3.34
C ALA A 406 9.69 9.93 4.04
N ILE A 407 9.87 9.49 5.29
CA ILE A 407 8.80 8.97 6.15
C ILE A 407 8.65 9.76 7.45
N ALA A 408 9.42 10.85 7.62
CA ALA A 408 9.44 11.61 8.88
C ALA A 408 8.07 12.18 9.23
N GLY A 409 7.31 12.66 8.23
CA GLY A 409 5.95 13.17 8.42
C GLY A 409 4.99 12.09 8.92
N ILE A 410 5.02 10.90 8.30
CA ILE A 410 4.19 9.76 8.72
C ILE A 410 4.58 9.33 10.14
N THR A 411 5.89 9.31 10.44
CA THR A 411 6.40 9.00 11.77
C THR A 411 5.86 9.98 12.82
N GLY A 412 5.87 11.28 12.54
CA GLY A 412 5.31 12.31 13.44
C GLY A 412 3.80 12.18 13.63
N TYR A 413 3.07 11.86 12.56
CA TYR A 413 1.63 11.60 12.60
C TYR A 413 1.30 10.42 13.52
N PHE A 414 1.96 9.28 13.34
CA PHE A 414 1.74 8.08 14.16
C PHE A 414 2.22 8.26 15.61
N ALA A 415 3.28 9.03 15.84
CA ALA A 415 3.77 9.33 17.19
C ALA A 415 2.71 10.09 18.00
N SER A 416 2.06 11.06 17.37
CA SER A 416 0.98 11.85 17.97
C SER A 416 -0.26 10.98 18.20
N LEU A 417 -0.58 10.10 17.26
CA LEU A 417 -1.75 9.24 17.31
C LEU A 417 -1.66 8.14 18.38
N MET A 418 -0.47 7.55 18.56
CA MET A 418 -0.25 6.45 19.52
C MET A 418 0.24 6.93 20.89
N ASP A 419 0.53 8.23 21.03
CA ASP A 419 1.22 8.81 22.19
C ASP A 419 2.45 7.96 22.56
N ASP A 420 3.33 7.77 21.58
CA ASP A 420 4.49 6.90 21.68
C ASP A 420 5.75 7.56 21.09
N THR A 421 6.92 7.08 21.53
CA THR A 421 8.20 7.61 21.10
C THR A 421 8.73 6.81 19.89
N PRO A 422 8.90 7.46 18.72
CA PRO A 422 9.51 6.81 17.56
C PRO A 422 11.03 6.63 17.74
N ILE A 423 11.52 5.47 17.36
CA ILE A 423 12.91 5.03 17.44
C ILE A 423 13.31 4.44 16.08
N LEU A 424 13.74 5.30 15.14
CA LEU A 424 14.21 4.92 13.79
C LEU A 424 13.41 3.77 13.15
N GLY A 425 12.13 4.00 12.91
CA GLY A 425 11.25 2.99 12.29
C GLY A 425 10.49 2.12 13.31
N LEU A 426 10.89 2.13 14.58
CA LEU A 426 10.33 1.32 15.66
C LEU A 426 9.61 2.19 16.70
N TRP A 427 8.86 1.58 17.62
CA TRP A 427 8.21 2.29 18.72
C TRP A 427 8.67 1.80 20.08
N LYS A 428 8.84 2.73 21.02
CA LYS A 428 9.29 2.42 22.39
C LYS A 428 8.37 1.43 23.09
N ARG A 429 7.03 1.61 23.05
CA ARG A 429 6.11 0.73 23.80
C ARG A 429 5.92 -0.64 23.16
N SER A 430 6.17 -0.80 21.86
CA SER A 430 6.07 -2.08 21.14
C SER A 430 7.41 -2.61 20.63
N ILE A 431 8.53 -2.19 21.23
CA ILE A 431 9.88 -2.47 20.74
C ILE A 431 10.15 -3.97 20.48
N ALA A 432 9.61 -4.85 21.33
CA ALA A 432 9.78 -6.30 21.18
C ALA A 432 9.17 -6.85 19.88
N ILE A 433 8.06 -6.27 19.43
CA ILE A 433 7.36 -6.65 18.19
C ILE A 433 7.92 -5.87 17.02
N ASP A 434 8.27 -4.60 17.23
CA ASP A 434 8.77 -3.78 16.14
C ASP A 434 10.17 -4.23 15.72
N LEU A 435 10.95 -4.87 16.60
CA LEU A 435 12.18 -5.60 16.25
C LEU A 435 11.91 -6.93 15.53
N ALA A 436 10.68 -7.40 15.41
CA ALA A 436 10.35 -8.71 14.82
C ALA A 436 10.12 -8.68 13.30
N TRP A 437 10.77 -7.76 12.57
CA TRP A 437 10.76 -7.75 11.11
C TRP A 437 11.70 -8.81 10.51
N LEU A 438 11.43 -9.26 9.29
CA LEU A 438 12.26 -10.15 8.48
C LEU A 438 12.73 -9.39 7.23
N ALA A 439 13.99 -9.56 6.83
CA ALA A 439 14.43 -9.13 5.50
C ALA A 439 14.05 -10.19 4.46
N LEU A 440 13.24 -9.82 3.46
CA LEU A 440 12.85 -10.72 2.36
C LEU A 440 13.88 -10.73 1.23
N GLU A 441 14.64 -9.64 1.08
CA GLU A 441 15.77 -9.55 0.16
C GLU A 441 17.11 -9.46 0.94
N PRO A 442 18.19 -10.11 0.47
CA PRO A 442 19.51 -10.06 1.10
C PRO A 442 20.03 -8.63 1.27
N ALA A 443 20.40 -8.24 2.51
CA ALA A 443 20.89 -6.89 2.80
C ALA A 443 22.34 -6.63 2.34
N GLU A 444 23.17 -7.65 2.04
CA GLU A 444 24.61 -7.43 1.78
C GLU A 444 24.92 -6.62 0.52
N SER A 445 24.01 -6.58 -0.45
CA SER A 445 24.11 -5.68 -1.61
C SER A 445 23.48 -4.31 -1.39
N SER A 446 22.76 -4.11 -0.28
CA SER A 446 21.73 -3.06 -0.13
C SER A 446 21.71 -2.36 1.22
N ALA A 447 22.62 -2.70 2.15
CA ALA A 447 22.74 -2.05 3.46
C ALA A 447 23.03 -0.55 3.27
N VAL A 448 22.27 0.29 3.97
CA VAL A 448 22.36 1.75 3.82
C VAL A 448 23.41 2.27 4.79
N PRO A 449 24.56 2.78 4.32
CA PRO A 449 25.62 3.23 5.21
C PRO A 449 25.13 4.33 6.17
N GLY A 450 25.43 4.17 7.46
CA GLY A 450 25.08 5.14 8.50
C GLY A 450 23.73 4.90 9.19
N LEU A 451 23.01 3.81 8.85
CA LEU A 451 21.82 3.37 9.57
C LEU A 451 22.13 2.17 10.49
N PRO A 452 21.49 2.09 11.67
CA PRO A 452 21.77 1.02 12.62
C PRO A 452 21.22 -0.33 12.16
N SER A 453 21.89 -1.43 12.54
CA SER A 453 21.54 -2.79 12.08
C SER A 453 20.15 -3.25 12.54
N TRP A 454 19.69 -2.72 13.67
CA TRP A 454 18.42 -3.07 14.31
C TRP A 454 17.21 -2.31 13.72
N SER A 455 17.45 -1.27 12.92
CA SER A 455 16.39 -0.55 12.22
C SER A 455 16.11 -1.20 10.87
N TRP A 456 14.84 -1.43 10.57
CA TRP A 456 14.44 -1.95 9.26
C TRP A 456 14.75 -0.98 8.11
N PHE A 457 15.06 0.30 8.38
CA PHE A 457 15.52 1.20 7.32
C PHE A 457 16.81 0.73 6.65
N ASN A 458 17.62 -0.07 7.35
CA ASN A 458 18.86 -0.63 6.80
C ASN A 458 18.63 -1.79 5.81
N CYS A 459 17.40 -2.30 5.67
CA CYS A 459 17.07 -3.42 4.80
C CYS A 459 16.05 -3.01 3.72
N PRO A 460 16.25 -3.40 2.45
CA PRO A 460 15.16 -3.39 1.48
C PRO A 460 14.18 -4.52 1.78
N ASP A 461 12.91 -4.31 1.41
CA ASP A 461 11.82 -5.29 1.48
C ASP A 461 11.75 -6.07 2.81
N VAL A 462 11.16 -5.42 3.82
CA VAL A 462 10.90 -6.06 5.11
C VAL A 462 9.47 -6.57 5.21
N ALA A 463 9.31 -7.60 6.01
CA ALA A 463 8.00 -8.13 6.39
C ALA A 463 7.87 -8.21 7.92
N TYR A 464 6.72 -7.75 8.41
CA TYR A 464 6.19 -8.10 9.72
C TYR A 464 5.24 -9.30 9.57
N ASP A 465 5.62 -10.27 8.74
CA ASP A 465 4.92 -11.54 8.63
C ASP A 465 5.16 -12.30 9.94
N LEU A 466 4.25 -12.08 10.89
CA LEU A 466 4.13 -12.90 12.09
C LEU A 466 3.56 -14.26 11.72
N TRP A 467 4.16 -14.95 10.74
CA TRP A 467 3.99 -16.37 10.45
C TRP A 467 2.57 -16.87 10.74
N HIS A 468 1.65 -16.34 9.94
CA HIS A 468 0.22 -16.29 10.22
C HIS A 468 -0.41 -17.68 10.35
N GLY A 469 -1.24 -17.83 11.38
CA GLY A 469 -2.49 -18.57 11.27
C GLY A 469 -3.64 -17.59 10.99
N GLY A 470 -3.77 -17.11 9.76
CA GLY A 470 -4.95 -16.35 9.29
C GLY A 470 -4.98 -14.86 9.65
N THR A 471 -5.72 -14.11 8.82
CA THR A 471 -5.92 -12.66 8.73
C THR A 471 -6.63 -12.01 9.93
N SER A 472 -6.39 -12.48 11.15
CA SER A 472 -6.83 -11.78 12.35
C SER A 472 -5.64 -11.34 13.17
N THR A 473 -5.75 -10.14 13.69
CA THR A 473 -4.92 -9.41 14.65
C THR A 473 -4.69 -10.15 15.99
N GLY A 474 -4.52 -11.49 15.99
CA GLY A 474 -4.91 -12.33 17.13
C GLY A 474 -3.96 -13.43 17.61
N ALA A 475 -2.69 -13.51 17.21
CA ALA A 475 -1.77 -14.53 17.78
C ALA A 475 -0.90 -14.03 18.94
N TRP A 476 -0.50 -12.76 18.92
CA TRP A 476 0.39 -12.16 19.92
C TRP A 476 -0.24 -10.89 20.47
N SER A 477 -0.61 -10.90 21.75
CA SER A 477 -1.09 -9.68 22.41
C SER A 477 0.14 -8.85 22.77
N GLN A 478 0.18 -7.60 22.30
CA GLN A 478 1.43 -6.87 22.15
C GLN A 478 2.27 -6.70 23.44
N GLN A 479 1.65 -6.85 24.61
CA GLN A 479 2.30 -6.64 25.90
C GLN A 479 2.49 -7.92 26.74
N GLN A 480 1.63 -8.93 26.61
CA GLN A 480 1.72 -10.11 27.50
C GLN A 480 2.77 -11.12 27.03
N ASP A 481 3.05 -11.11 25.73
CA ASP A 481 3.99 -12.06 25.13
C ASP A 481 5.42 -11.50 25.04
N ALA A 482 5.61 -10.20 25.26
CA ALA A 482 6.93 -9.57 25.26
C ALA A 482 7.80 -10.14 26.39
N ARG A 483 9.05 -10.45 26.06
CA ARG A 483 10.08 -10.94 27.00
C ARG A 483 11.30 -10.03 27.05
N LEU A 484 11.18 -8.87 26.42
CA LEU A 484 12.20 -7.86 26.32
C LEU A 484 11.77 -6.58 27.05
N LYS A 485 12.73 -5.94 27.73
CA LYS A 485 12.58 -4.67 28.42
C LYS A 485 13.39 -3.59 27.70
N PHE A 486 12.74 -2.49 27.35
CA PHE A 486 13.41 -1.28 26.88
C PHE A 486 14.16 -0.59 28.04
N LEU A 487 15.43 -0.23 27.84
CA LEU A 487 16.21 0.54 28.82
C LEU A 487 16.37 1.99 28.37
N SER A 488 17.03 2.20 27.23
CA SER A 488 17.29 3.52 26.68
C SER A 488 17.52 3.46 25.16
N CYS A 489 17.42 4.60 24.48
CA CYS A 489 17.86 4.75 23.12
C CYS A 489 18.48 6.13 22.94
N ASP A 490 19.68 6.16 22.39
CA ASP A 490 20.47 7.38 22.17
C ASP A 490 20.74 7.52 20.67
N ILE A 491 20.14 8.55 20.06
CA ILE A 491 20.28 8.84 18.63
C ILE A 491 20.79 10.27 18.49
N GLU A 492 22.03 10.41 18.01
CA GLU A 492 22.66 11.69 17.76
C GLU A 492 22.60 12.04 16.28
N TRP A 493 21.92 13.13 15.97
CA TRP A 493 21.83 13.69 14.62
C TRP A 493 22.94 14.71 14.40
N GLN A 494 23.41 14.85 13.16
CA GLN A 494 24.43 15.85 12.83
C GLN A 494 23.91 17.29 13.00
N SER A 495 22.65 17.54 12.64
CA SER A 495 21.97 18.82 12.81
C SER A 495 20.49 18.60 13.14
N THR A 496 19.65 18.49 12.12
CA THR A 496 18.19 18.41 12.23
C THR A 496 17.74 16.96 12.35
N ARG A 497 16.86 16.67 13.30
CA ARG A 497 16.30 15.33 13.52
C ARG A 497 15.58 14.85 12.24
N TYR A 498 15.77 13.58 11.88
CA TYR A 498 15.22 12.91 10.68
C TYR A 498 15.72 13.41 9.33
N THR A 499 16.21 14.65 9.21
CA THR A 499 16.64 15.21 7.93
C THR A 499 18.14 15.39 7.78
N SER A 500 18.92 15.14 8.83
CA SER A 500 20.38 15.13 8.77
C SER A 500 20.96 13.72 8.95
N PRO A 501 22.23 13.47 8.60
CA PRO A 501 22.87 12.18 8.87
C PRO A 501 22.91 11.84 10.36
N ILE A 502 22.83 10.55 10.66
CA ILE A 502 22.97 10.00 12.02
C ILE A 502 24.46 9.86 12.33
N ARG A 503 24.90 10.38 13.47
CA ARG A 503 26.27 10.20 13.99
C ARG A 503 26.40 8.95 14.84
N LYS A 504 25.34 8.62 15.59
CA LYS A 504 25.30 7.55 16.57
C LYS A 504 23.84 7.11 16.76
N ALA A 505 23.59 5.80 16.86
CA ALA A 505 22.26 5.25 17.16
C ALA A 505 22.37 3.97 17.99
N GLU A 506 22.34 4.11 19.31
CA GLU A 506 22.45 2.98 20.24
C GLU A 506 21.09 2.66 20.86
N LEU A 507 20.71 1.38 20.84
CA LEU A 507 19.50 0.88 21.47
C LEU A 507 19.87 -0.08 22.62
N GLN A 508 19.53 0.29 23.85
CA GLN A 508 19.77 -0.53 25.03
C GLN A 508 18.50 -1.26 25.46
N ILE A 509 18.60 -2.59 25.52
CA ILE A 509 17.50 -3.50 25.83
C ILE A 509 17.99 -4.60 26.77
N GLN A 510 17.07 -5.19 27.53
CA GLN A 510 17.36 -6.31 28.42
C GLN A 510 16.38 -7.44 28.16
N GLY A 511 16.88 -8.67 28.00
CA GLY A 511 16.02 -9.84 27.82
C GLY A 511 16.77 -11.16 27.96
N PRO A 512 16.04 -12.29 28.02
CA PRO A 512 16.61 -13.63 28.09
C PRO A 512 17.47 -13.93 26.85
N VAL A 513 18.67 -14.44 27.08
CA VAL A 513 19.60 -14.83 26.00
C VAL A 513 19.95 -16.31 26.06
N ARG A 514 20.26 -16.88 24.90
CA ARG A 514 20.76 -18.25 24.79
C ARG A 514 21.68 -18.38 23.60
N GLU A 515 22.77 -19.12 23.77
CA GLU A 515 23.59 -19.58 22.65
C GLU A 515 22.88 -20.73 21.94
N ILE A 516 22.65 -20.57 20.63
CA ILE A 516 22.00 -21.57 19.79
C ILE A 516 22.94 -21.89 18.64
N LEU A 517 23.33 -23.16 18.53
CA LEU A 517 23.98 -23.69 17.34
C LEU A 517 22.94 -23.73 16.21
N ILE A 518 23.14 -22.95 15.15
CA ILE A 518 22.26 -22.90 13.98
C ILE A 518 23.02 -23.42 12.76
N ARG A 519 22.41 -24.34 12.00
CA ARG A 519 22.94 -24.84 10.73
C ARG A 519 21.87 -24.80 9.63
N SER A 520 22.24 -24.36 8.43
CA SER A 520 21.38 -24.47 7.25
C SER A 520 21.18 -25.94 6.84
N SER A 521 19.97 -26.30 6.38
CA SER A 521 19.66 -27.59 5.77
C SER A 521 19.40 -27.40 4.27
N GLU A 522 19.97 -28.26 3.42
CA GLU A 522 19.73 -28.21 1.98
C GLU A 522 18.24 -28.40 1.62
N GLU A 523 17.53 -29.31 2.29
CA GLU A 523 16.08 -29.49 2.09
C GLU A 523 15.25 -28.39 2.76
N GLY A 524 15.71 -27.83 3.88
CA GLY A 524 15.07 -26.72 4.57
C GLY A 524 15.02 -25.42 3.76
N ASN A 525 15.97 -25.23 2.84
CA ASN A 525 16.10 -24.04 2.00
C ASN A 525 14.93 -23.82 1.02
N ALA A 526 14.13 -24.85 0.74
CA ALA A 526 12.95 -24.72 -0.13
C ALA A 526 11.78 -23.97 0.55
N HIS A 527 11.89 -23.69 1.86
CA HIS A 527 10.87 -23.01 2.64
C HIS A 527 11.21 -21.52 2.80
N ASN A 528 10.18 -20.67 2.87
CA ASN A 528 10.36 -19.24 3.07
C ASN A 528 9.72 -18.76 4.39
N PRO A 529 10.53 -18.29 5.35
CA PRO A 529 11.99 -18.46 5.43
C PRO A 529 12.40 -19.89 5.78
N ALA A 530 13.70 -20.16 5.65
CA ALA A 530 14.27 -21.49 5.65
C ALA A 530 14.14 -22.20 7.01
N TYR A 531 13.93 -23.52 6.95
CA TYR A 531 14.10 -24.37 8.14
C TYR A 531 15.59 -24.55 8.45
N VAL A 532 15.92 -24.46 9.74
CA VAL A 532 17.29 -24.57 10.24
C VAL A 532 17.39 -25.67 11.30
N GLN A 533 18.53 -26.34 11.34
CA GLN A 533 18.87 -27.28 12.41
C GLN A 533 19.35 -26.48 13.62
N VAL A 534 18.89 -26.88 14.80
CA VAL A 534 19.25 -26.26 16.09
C VAL A 534 19.77 -27.31 17.06
N PHE A 535 20.74 -26.96 17.92
CA PHE A 535 21.26 -27.83 18.99
C PHE A 535 21.73 -29.24 18.54
N ASP A 536 22.25 -29.38 17.31
CA ASP A 536 22.63 -30.66 16.70
C ASP A 536 21.45 -31.64 16.45
N GLU A 537 20.21 -31.15 16.45
CA GLU A 537 19.05 -31.95 16.07
C GLU A 537 19.09 -32.30 14.58
N GLU A 538 18.93 -33.58 14.24
CA GLU A 538 18.69 -34.01 12.87
C GLU A 538 17.24 -33.71 12.49
N LEU A 539 17.02 -33.22 11.27
CA LEU A 539 15.67 -33.05 10.75
C LEU A 539 15.10 -34.45 10.45
N GLU A 540 14.03 -34.84 11.15
CA GLU A 540 13.32 -36.08 10.85
C GLU A 540 12.42 -35.88 9.63
N TYR A 541 12.73 -36.59 8.55
CA TYR A 541 11.94 -36.65 7.32
C TYR A 541 10.97 -37.85 7.39
N ASP A 542 9.76 -37.64 7.91
CA ASP A 542 8.73 -38.69 7.91
C ASP A 542 7.90 -38.66 6.60
N GLU A 543 7.14 -39.73 6.32
CA GLU A 543 6.29 -39.82 5.11
C GLU A 543 5.20 -38.73 5.02
N GLY A 544 5.03 -37.90 6.07
CA GLY A 544 4.11 -36.77 6.14
C GLY A 544 4.76 -35.38 6.04
N GLY A 545 6.09 -35.28 5.99
CA GLY A 545 6.85 -34.03 5.82
C GLY A 545 8.02 -33.84 6.79
N ILE A 546 8.68 -32.69 6.73
CA ILE A 546 9.76 -32.32 7.66
C ILE A 546 9.12 -31.91 9.00
N ARG A 547 9.41 -32.64 10.09
CA ARG A 547 9.11 -32.17 11.46
C ARG A 547 10.09 -31.08 11.84
N TRP A 548 9.89 -29.89 11.31
CA TRP A 548 10.70 -28.73 11.64
C TRP A 548 10.44 -28.31 13.09
N ARG A 549 11.47 -27.79 13.77
CA ARG A 549 11.37 -27.19 15.11
C ARG A 549 11.68 -25.69 15.07
N CYS A 550 12.48 -25.26 14.10
CA CYS A 550 12.99 -23.90 13.99
C CYS A 550 13.03 -23.44 12.54
N CYS A 551 12.67 -22.18 12.32
CA CYS A 551 12.91 -21.44 11.09
C CYS A 551 13.67 -20.16 11.43
N ALA A 552 14.54 -19.73 10.53
CA ALA A 552 15.30 -18.50 10.70
C ALA A 552 15.61 -17.84 9.35
N GLN A 553 15.73 -16.52 9.37
CA GLN A 553 16.17 -15.72 8.24
C GLN A 553 17.30 -14.81 8.71
N PHE A 554 18.44 -14.87 8.03
CA PHE A 554 19.53 -13.93 8.23
C PHE A 554 19.26 -12.67 7.38
N ASP A 555 19.49 -11.49 7.97
CA ASP A 555 19.22 -10.21 7.31
C ASP A 555 20.10 -10.04 6.04
N ALA A 556 21.31 -10.61 6.08
CA ALA A 556 22.25 -10.68 4.96
C ALA A 556 21.80 -11.60 3.82
N GLY A 557 20.82 -12.48 4.04
CA GLY A 557 20.43 -13.53 3.09
C GLY A 557 21.47 -14.63 2.86
N GLU A 558 22.66 -14.53 3.45
CA GLU A 558 23.70 -15.55 3.36
C GLU A 558 23.34 -16.86 4.08
N ARG A 559 23.79 -17.97 3.49
CA ARG A 559 23.79 -19.27 4.14
C ARG A 559 24.95 -19.31 5.13
N VAL A 560 24.67 -19.07 6.40
CA VAL A 560 25.77 -19.12 7.36
C VAL A 560 26.10 -20.58 7.67
N GLY A 561 27.40 -20.91 7.62
CA GLY A 561 27.91 -22.19 8.06
C GLY A 561 27.51 -22.49 9.50
N ALA A 562 27.60 -23.77 9.88
CA ALA A 562 27.33 -24.21 11.25
C ALA A 562 28.09 -23.37 12.28
N SER A 563 27.38 -22.54 13.04
CA SER A 563 27.97 -21.67 14.05
C SER A 563 27.02 -21.50 15.23
N THR A 564 27.60 -21.15 16.38
CA THR A 564 26.85 -20.81 17.59
C THR A 564 26.61 -19.31 17.60
N TYR A 565 25.33 -18.93 17.63
CA TYR A 565 24.93 -17.54 17.70
C TYR A 565 24.36 -17.22 19.07
N LEU A 566 24.60 -16.00 19.53
CA LEU A 566 23.87 -15.47 20.66
C LEU A 566 22.48 -15.05 20.17
N CYS A 567 21.44 -15.60 20.80
CA CYS A 567 20.06 -15.30 20.49
C CYS A 567 19.38 -14.57 21.65
N LEU A 568 18.59 -13.54 21.34
CA LEU A 568 17.85 -12.73 22.31
C LEU A 568 16.34 -12.93 22.13
N LEU A 569 15.66 -13.40 23.17
CA LEU A 569 14.22 -13.63 23.13
C LEU A 569 13.43 -12.32 23.05
N LEU A 570 12.57 -12.20 22.04
CA LEU A 570 11.65 -11.07 21.87
C LEU A 570 10.25 -11.39 22.43
N LEU A 571 9.65 -12.47 21.93
CA LEU A 571 8.26 -12.85 22.20
C LEU A 571 8.15 -14.34 22.57
N SER A 572 7.27 -14.68 23.51
CA SER A 572 6.97 -16.07 23.88
C SER A 572 5.49 -16.29 24.19
N SER A 573 4.84 -17.22 23.48
CA SER A 573 3.42 -17.58 23.64
C SER A 573 3.23 -19.09 23.68
N THR A 574 2.13 -19.53 24.29
CA THR A 574 1.78 -20.95 24.41
C THR A 574 0.47 -21.22 23.67
N THR A 575 0.48 -22.21 22.77
CA THR A 575 -0.72 -22.62 22.05
C THR A 575 -1.66 -23.39 22.97
N LYS A 576 -2.96 -23.35 22.64
CA LYS A 576 -3.99 -24.17 23.30
C LYS A 576 -4.08 -25.60 22.72
N SER A 577 -3.09 -26.06 21.97
CA SER A 577 -3.07 -27.42 21.42
C SER A 577 -2.87 -28.46 22.52
N THR A 578 -3.17 -29.73 22.22
CA THR A 578 -2.88 -30.85 23.12
C THR A 578 -1.92 -31.81 22.42
N PRO A 579 -0.65 -31.91 22.84
CA PRO A 579 -0.03 -31.15 23.93
C PRO A 579 0.17 -29.65 23.60
N PRO A 580 0.29 -28.79 24.62
CA PRO A 580 0.57 -27.37 24.41
C PRO A 580 1.96 -27.20 23.80
N THR A 581 2.07 -26.28 22.86
CA THR A 581 3.32 -25.96 22.18
C THR A 581 3.68 -24.52 22.49
N ILE A 582 4.92 -24.31 22.92
CA ILE A 582 5.49 -22.98 23.15
C ILE A 582 6.09 -22.51 21.83
N ASN A 583 5.82 -21.24 21.49
CA ASN A 583 6.43 -20.54 20.37
C ASN A 583 7.28 -19.42 20.93
N GLU A 584 8.54 -19.34 20.49
CA GLU A 584 9.48 -18.30 20.89
C GLU A 584 10.07 -17.66 19.66
N LEU A 585 10.04 -16.33 19.61
CA LEU A 585 10.61 -15.51 18.57
C LEU A 585 11.82 -14.76 19.13
N PHE A 586 12.95 -14.84 18.45
CA PHE A 586 14.22 -14.32 18.95
C PHE A 586 15.04 -13.64 17.85
N LEU A 587 15.83 -12.63 18.24
CA LEU A 587 16.85 -12.05 17.39
C LEU A 587 18.10 -12.92 17.39
N ILE A 588 18.75 -12.98 16.24
CA ILE A 588 20.11 -13.49 16.09
C ILE A 588 21.02 -12.26 16.11
N ILE A 589 21.96 -12.21 17.06
CA ILE A 589 22.85 -11.08 17.26
C ILE A 589 24.30 -11.53 17.26
N ASP A 590 25.18 -10.65 16.78
CA ASP A 590 26.61 -10.91 16.63
C ASP A 590 27.41 -9.82 17.34
N PRO A 591 28.39 -10.15 18.21
CA PRO A 591 29.18 -9.16 18.89
C PRO A 591 30.03 -8.32 17.92
N VAL A 592 30.06 -7.02 18.16
CA VAL A 592 30.93 -6.07 17.46
C VAL A 592 31.81 -5.39 18.50
N GLN A 593 33.13 -5.58 18.38
CA GLN A 593 34.07 -4.96 19.30
C GLN A 593 34.32 -3.51 18.86
N VAL A 594 33.69 -2.55 19.55
CA VAL A 594 33.84 -1.12 19.26
C VAL A 594 34.52 -0.44 20.44
N LEU A 595 35.77 0.00 20.27
CA LEU A 595 36.49 0.87 21.21
C LEU A 595 36.56 0.37 22.68
N GLY A 596 36.40 -0.93 22.92
CA GLY A 596 36.49 -1.54 24.25
C GLY A 596 35.15 -1.88 24.90
N ASP A 597 34.04 -1.35 24.38
CA ASP A 597 32.68 -1.70 24.80
C ASP A 597 32.11 -2.82 23.91
N LEU A 598 31.49 -3.82 24.54
CA LEU A 598 30.85 -4.92 23.82
C LEU A 598 29.47 -4.49 23.34
N LYS A 599 29.34 -4.30 22.02
CA LYS A 599 28.08 -4.03 21.35
C LYS A 599 27.67 -5.22 20.49
N TYR A 600 26.45 -5.19 19.99
CA TYR A 600 25.91 -6.24 19.15
C TYR A 600 25.25 -5.65 17.91
N LYS A 601 25.45 -6.28 16.77
CA LYS A 601 24.64 -6.02 15.57
C LYS A 601 23.53 -7.08 15.49
N ARG A 602 22.38 -6.68 14.98
CA ARG A 602 21.34 -7.61 14.54
C ARG A 602 21.79 -8.25 13.22
N ILE A 603 21.64 -9.57 13.10
CA ILE A 603 21.98 -10.31 11.87
C ILE A 603 20.85 -11.23 11.38
N GLY A 604 19.74 -11.34 12.11
CA GLY A 604 18.61 -12.14 11.67
C GLY A 604 17.52 -12.29 12.73
N LEU A 605 16.47 -13.02 12.35
CA LEU A 605 15.33 -13.37 13.19
C LEU A 605 15.06 -14.87 13.09
N GLY A 606 14.80 -15.50 14.23
CA GLY A 606 14.45 -16.91 14.31
C GLY A 606 13.18 -17.13 15.12
N ARG A 607 12.47 -18.21 14.78
CA ARG A 607 11.35 -18.74 15.55
C ARG A 607 11.61 -20.20 15.87
N ILE A 608 11.43 -20.57 17.13
CA ILE A 608 11.52 -21.96 17.59
C ILE A 608 10.23 -22.36 18.28
N HIS A 609 9.82 -23.61 18.10
CA HIS A 609 8.69 -24.19 18.80
C HIS A 609 9.09 -25.47 19.55
N GLY A 610 8.36 -25.77 20.62
CA GLY A 610 8.66 -26.95 21.44
C GLY A 610 7.66 -27.19 22.54
N THR A 611 7.83 -28.30 23.26
CA THR A 611 7.00 -28.66 24.43
C THR A 611 7.45 -27.98 25.73
N SER A 612 8.60 -27.31 25.71
CA SER A 612 9.19 -26.59 26.84
C SER A 612 9.88 -25.30 26.36
N PRO A 613 10.04 -24.28 27.23
CA PRO A 613 10.72 -23.04 26.87
C PRO A 613 12.18 -23.31 26.47
N THR A 614 12.61 -22.69 25.38
CA THR A 614 14.02 -22.73 24.95
C THR A 614 14.83 -21.71 25.73
N PHE A 615 14.25 -20.58 26.09
CA PHE A 615 14.96 -19.53 26.80
C PHE A 615 14.66 -19.60 28.31
N ASP A 616 15.69 -19.37 29.11
CA ASP A 616 15.58 -19.29 30.56
C ASP A 616 15.37 -17.81 30.95
N PRO A 617 14.22 -17.43 31.53
CA PRO A 617 13.95 -16.05 31.93
C PRO A 617 14.96 -15.48 32.93
N GLU A 618 15.64 -16.33 33.71
CA GLU A 618 16.65 -15.91 34.68
C GLU A 618 17.98 -15.56 34.00
N LYS A 619 18.24 -16.05 32.78
CA LYS A 619 19.43 -15.75 31.99
C LYS A 619 19.23 -14.51 31.11
N ALA A 620 18.91 -13.38 31.75
CA ALA A 620 18.77 -12.11 31.08
C ALA A 620 20.10 -11.36 30.97
N MET A 621 20.32 -10.67 29.84
CA MET A 621 21.49 -9.83 29.61
C MET A 621 21.06 -8.45 29.12
N GLU A 622 21.81 -7.41 29.50
CA GLU A 622 21.70 -6.09 28.88
C GLU A 622 22.49 -6.09 27.57
N ILE A 623 21.81 -5.72 26.49
CA ILE A 623 22.32 -5.70 25.12
C ILE A 623 22.29 -4.25 24.63
N CYS A 624 23.42 -3.78 24.12
CA CYS A 624 23.50 -2.56 23.34
C CYS A 624 23.55 -2.94 21.86
N LEU A 625 22.48 -2.65 21.13
CA LEU A 625 22.41 -2.81 19.68
C LEU A 625 22.95 -1.54 19.00
N ASP A 626 23.82 -1.74 18.00
CA ASP A 626 24.40 -0.70 17.12
C ASP A 626 23.92 -0.88 15.67
#